data_AF-A0A915DJN1-F1
#
_entry.id   AF-A0A915DJN1-F1
#
_cell.length_a   1.000
_cell.length_b   1.000
_cell.length_c   1.000
_cell.angle_alpha   90.00
_cell.angle_beta   90.00
_cell.angle_gamma   90.00
#
_symmetry.space_group_name_H-M   'P 1'
#
loop_
_entity.id
_entity.type
_entity.pdbx_description
1 polymer ?
#
loop_
_entity_poly.entity_id
_entity_poly.type
_entity_poly.pdbx_seq_one_letter_code
_entity_poly.pdbx_strand_id
1 'polypeptide(L)'
;MNWFNYRNWIFFLDRKFSSTSLSLDGEGYKKLVEDVLKLLQTHLEKTTNLLQNQDLLPEEVSESVRVAVGRTELLLKKRMAQFTKQLHSHLNPATADKLTTLNDLHGLWTLVDIQLADIRNCFEQVEKSRLIGWQTPRQTLTTAASMPSLLLPPTSRRPSTENGHKVLLPKPLGLKNVDSAANKEKELQRKAVIEAKRQELNRQRRALIDAKRAELNNQKEELVIDKE
;
A
#
# COMPACT_ATOMS: atom_id res chain seq x y z
N MET A 1 2.69 12.77 23.75
CA MET A 1 1.69 11.69 23.54
C MET A 1 2.24 10.70 22.52
N ASN A 2 2.27 9.40 22.86
CA ASN A 2 2.68 8.37 21.91
C ASN A 2 1.53 8.07 20.95
N TRP A 3 1.52 8.75 19.79
CA TRP A 3 0.59 8.44 18.70
C TRP A 3 0.93 7.05 18.16
N PHE A 4 0.10 6.08 18.53
CA PHE A 4 0.23 4.65 18.28
C PHE A 4 1.56 3.98 18.67
N ASN A 5 1.53 3.05 19.63
CA ASN A 5 2.69 2.17 19.87
C ASN A 5 2.73 1.06 18.81
N TYR A 6 3.08 1.46 17.59
CA TYR A 6 3.04 0.66 16.38
C TYR A 6 3.92 -0.60 16.46
N ARG A 7 5.02 -0.51 17.22
CA ARG A 7 5.89 -1.66 17.52
C ARG A 7 5.13 -2.73 18.31
N ASN A 8 4.33 -2.35 19.31
CA ASN A 8 3.47 -3.31 20.01
C ASN A 8 2.42 -3.93 19.09
N TRP A 9 1.93 -3.21 18.06
CA TRP A 9 1.00 -3.77 17.10
C TRP A 9 1.63 -4.86 16.23
N ILE A 10 2.81 -4.57 15.68
CA ILE A 10 3.63 -5.53 14.92
C ILE A 10 3.99 -6.74 15.80
N PHE A 11 4.55 -6.51 16.98
CA PHE A 11 4.93 -7.60 17.89
C PHE A 11 3.73 -8.42 18.38
N PHE A 12 2.55 -7.81 18.53
CA PHE A 12 1.34 -8.56 18.87
C PHE A 12 0.96 -9.54 17.76
N LEU A 13 0.95 -9.08 16.51
CA LEU A 13 0.65 -9.93 15.36
C LEU A 13 1.75 -10.98 15.14
N ASP A 14 3.02 -10.59 14.99
CA ASP A 14 4.14 -11.53 14.79
C ASP A 14 4.20 -12.61 15.88
N ARG A 15 3.99 -12.25 17.15
CA ARG A 15 3.97 -13.20 18.29
C ARG A 15 2.75 -14.14 18.27
N LYS A 16 1.61 -13.70 17.71
CA LYS A 16 0.41 -14.52 17.52
C LYS A 16 0.44 -15.36 16.23
N PHE A 17 1.29 -15.01 15.26
CA PHE A 17 1.29 -15.60 13.91
C PHE A 17 2.51 -16.45 13.54
N SER A 18 3.72 -16.16 14.03
CA SER A 18 4.97 -16.69 13.45
C SER A 18 5.14 -18.22 13.45
N SER A 19 4.29 -18.98 14.15
CA SER A 19 4.24 -20.46 14.05
C SER A 19 2.91 -21.11 14.48
N THR A 20 1.98 -20.36 15.09
CA THR A 20 0.85 -20.95 15.85
C THR A 20 -0.42 -21.22 15.06
N SER A 21 -0.60 -20.68 13.85
CA SER A 21 -1.88 -20.79 13.13
C SER A 21 -2.23 -22.20 12.64
N LEU A 22 -1.27 -23.15 12.56
CA LEU A 22 -1.57 -24.56 12.28
C LEU A 22 -1.99 -25.33 13.55
N SER A 23 -1.75 -24.80 14.75
CA SER A 23 -2.07 -25.45 16.03
C SER A 23 -3.23 -24.77 16.78
N LEU A 24 -3.92 -23.81 16.16
CA LEU A 24 -5.10 -23.19 16.73
C LEU A 24 -6.34 -24.06 16.50
N ASP A 25 -7.05 -24.32 17.59
CA ASP A 25 -8.41 -24.84 17.56
C ASP A 25 -9.43 -23.72 17.29
N GLY A 26 -10.72 -24.08 17.19
CA GLY A 26 -11.79 -23.11 16.96
C GLY A 26 -11.86 -22.00 18.02
N GLU A 27 -11.64 -22.32 19.30
CA GLU A 27 -11.70 -21.31 20.37
C GLU A 27 -10.45 -20.40 20.36
N GLY A 28 -9.27 -20.96 20.03
CA GLY A 28 -8.06 -20.19 19.75
C GLY A 28 -8.25 -19.20 18.60
N TYR A 29 -8.87 -19.63 17.49
CA TYR A 29 -9.24 -18.75 16.38
C TYR A 29 -10.25 -17.67 16.81
N LYS A 30 -11.25 -18.00 17.62
CA LYS A 30 -12.23 -17.04 18.15
C LYS A 30 -11.55 -15.91 18.93
N LYS A 31 -10.72 -16.25 19.91
CA LYS A 31 -9.96 -15.26 20.68
C LYS A 31 -9.02 -14.42 19.79
N LEU A 32 -8.38 -15.04 18.80
CA LEU A 32 -7.50 -14.34 17.86
C LEU A 32 -8.26 -13.33 16.99
N VAL A 33 -9.42 -13.70 16.46
CA VAL A 33 -10.29 -12.81 15.67
C VAL A 33 -10.80 -11.66 16.53
N GLU A 34 -11.25 -11.92 17.76
CA GLU A 34 -11.69 -10.86 18.67
C GLU A 34 -10.58 -9.84 18.97
N ASP A 35 -9.35 -10.31 19.25
CA ASP A 35 -8.21 -9.44 19.49
C ASP A 35 -7.91 -8.58 18.24
N VAL A 36 -7.87 -9.19 17.05
CA VAL A 36 -7.59 -8.50 15.78
C VAL A 36 -8.70 -7.51 15.42
N LEU A 37 -9.98 -7.85 15.64
CA LEU A 37 -11.11 -6.95 15.41
C LEU A 37 -11.02 -5.68 16.26
N LYS A 38 -10.87 -5.83 17.59
CA LYS A 38 -10.75 -4.70 18.54
C LYS A 38 -9.59 -3.78 18.16
N LEU A 39 -8.48 -4.38 17.76
CA LEU A 39 -7.23 -3.72 17.37
C LEU A 39 -7.36 -2.94 16.05
N LEU A 40 -7.95 -3.53 15.02
CA LEU A 40 -8.24 -2.85 13.74
C LEU A 40 -9.26 -1.72 13.92
N GLN A 41 -10.32 -1.92 14.72
CA GLN A 41 -11.30 -0.89 15.04
C GLN A 41 -10.64 0.31 15.76
N THR A 42 -9.79 0.04 16.76
CA THR A 42 -9.02 1.07 17.48
C THR A 42 -8.06 1.84 16.55
N HIS A 43 -7.47 1.16 15.57
CA HIS A 43 -6.65 1.79 14.52
C HIS A 43 -7.49 2.68 13.60
N LEU A 44 -8.62 2.15 13.12
CA LEU A 44 -9.53 2.82 12.21
C LEU A 44 -10.06 4.12 12.83
N GLU A 45 -10.60 4.05 14.04
CA GLU A 45 -11.17 5.20 14.75
C GLU A 45 -10.17 6.36 14.89
N LYS A 46 -8.96 6.09 15.40
CA LYS A 46 -7.93 7.12 15.59
C LYS A 46 -7.42 7.69 14.26
N THR A 47 -7.44 6.90 13.19
CA THR A 47 -6.99 7.33 11.87
C THR A 47 -8.05 8.17 11.16
N THR A 48 -9.33 7.81 11.30
CA THR A 48 -10.46 8.64 10.86
C THR A 48 -10.53 9.94 11.65
N ASN A 49 -10.26 9.90 12.96
CA ASN A 49 -10.16 11.10 13.80
C ASN A 49 -9.02 12.03 13.33
N LEU A 50 -7.87 11.49 12.90
CA LEU A 50 -6.80 12.29 12.28
C LEU A 50 -7.28 13.03 11.03
N LEU A 51 -7.99 12.34 10.12
CA LEU A 51 -8.57 12.97 8.91
C LEU A 51 -9.60 14.06 9.23
N GLN A 52 -10.31 13.95 10.35
CA GLN A 52 -11.36 14.89 10.74
C GLN A 52 -10.86 16.11 11.52
N ASN A 53 -9.67 16.05 12.14
CA ASN A 53 -9.18 17.07 13.08
C ASN A 53 -7.84 17.70 12.69
N GLN A 54 -7.24 17.34 11.55
CA GLN A 54 -6.06 18.01 11.01
C GLN A 54 -6.35 18.70 9.68
N ASP A 55 -6.72 19.99 9.76
CA ASP A 55 -6.94 20.86 8.60
C ASP A 55 -5.70 21.11 7.72
N LEU A 56 -4.52 20.63 8.13
CA LEU A 56 -3.21 20.90 7.53
C LEU A 56 -2.41 19.63 7.18
N LEU A 57 -3.06 18.49 6.96
CA LEU A 57 -2.40 17.33 6.35
C LEU A 57 -2.10 17.62 4.86
N PRO A 58 -0.84 17.45 4.39
CA PRO A 58 -0.55 17.50 2.95
C PRO A 58 -1.35 16.43 2.20
N GLU A 59 -1.85 16.77 1.01
CA GLU A 59 -2.88 15.94 0.34
C GLU A 59 -2.42 14.50 0.09
N GLU A 60 -1.15 14.28 -0.26
CA GLU A 60 -0.55 12.95 -0.46
C GLU A 60 -0.51 12.10 0.82
N VAL A 61 -0.40 12.75 2.00
CA VAL A 61 -0.59 12.06 3.29
C VAL A 61 -2.07 11.81 3.53
N SER A 62 -2.94 12.78 3.26
CA SER A 62 -4.41 12.63 3.36
C SER A 62 -4.91 11.44 2.51
N GLU A 63 -4.43 11.31 1.27
CA GLU A 63 -4.68 10.18 0.37
C GLU A 63 -4.20 8.84 0.96
N SER A 64 -2.95 8.79 1.44
CA SER A 64 -2.37 7.60 2.08
C SER A 64 -3.18 7.14 3.30
N VAL A 65 -3.62 8.10 4.12
CA VAL A 65 -4.48 7.88 5.29
C VAL A 65 -5.86 7.36 4.86
N ARG A 66 -6.50 7.97 3.85
CA ARG A 66 -7.78 7.48 3.27
C ARG A 66 -7.66 6.06 2.72
N VAL A 67 -6.54 5.71 2.08
CA VAL A 67 -6.25 4.35 1.59
C VAL A 67 -6.10 3.36 2.75
N ALA A 68 -5.41 3.73 3.82
CA ALA A 68 -5.27 2.89 5.02
C ALA A 68 -6.63 2.61 5.69
N VAL A 69 -7.44 3.65 5.86
CA VAL A 69 -8.82 3.59 6.37
C VAL A 69 -9.68 2.66 5.49
N GLY A 70 -9.71 2.91 4.18
CA GLY A 70 -10.53 2.13 3.24
C GLY A 70 -10.14 0.64 3.16
N ARG A 71 -8.84 0.31 3.20
CA ARG A 71 -8.38 -1.08 3.25
C ARG A 71 -8.77 -1.77 4.57
N THR A 72 -8.64 -1.06 5.69
CA THR A 72 -9.03 -1.57 7.02
C THR A 72 -10.53 -1.85 7.09
N GLU A 73 -11.36 -0.91 6.64
CA GLU A 73 -12.81 -1.13 6.55
C GLU A 73 -13.18 -2.30 5.63
N LEU A 74 -12.49 -2.47 4.51
CA LEU A 74 -12.76 -3.54 3.56
C LEU A 74 -12.45 -4.92 4.16
N LEU A 75 -11.33 -5.04 4.89
CA LEU A 75 -10.98 -6.26 5.62
C LEU A 75 -12.06 -6.58 6.68
N LEU A 76 -12.43 -5.59 7.50
CA LEU A 76 -13.47 -5.74 8.54
C LEU A 76 -14.83 -6.15 7.95
N LYS A 77 -15.32 -5.42 6.93
CA LYS A 77 -16.66 -5.62 6.35
C LYS A 77 -16.76 -6.89 5.49
N LYS A 78 -15.67 -7.37 4.90
CA LYS A 78 -15.68 -8.55 4.01
C LYS A 78 -15.01 -9.78 4.62
N ARG A 79 -13.69 -9.75 4.82
CA ARG A 79 -12.94 -10.96 5.21
C ARG A 79 -13.14 -11.35 6.66
N MET A 80 -13.18 -10.39 7.59
CA MET A 80 -13.50 -10.68 8.99
C MET A 80 -14.93 -11.19 9.14
N ALA A 81 -15.91 -10.55 8.50
CA ALA A 81 -17.29 -11.04 8.48
C ALA A 81 -17.41 -12.47 7.92
N GLN A 82 -16.72 -12.77 6.81
CA GLN A 82 -16.63 -14.13 6.25
C GLN A 82 -16.00 -15.12 7.25
N PHE A 83 -14.91 -14.71 7.91
CA PHE A 83 -14.18 -15.55 8.87
C PHE A 83 -15.03 -15.87 10.09
N THR A 84 -15.64 -14.85 10.72
CA THR A 84 -16.53 -15.03 11.88
C THR A 84 -17.72 -15.94 11.54
N LYS A 85 -18.27 -15.87 10.32
CA LYS A 85 -19.33 -16.80 9.87
C LYS A 85 -18.81 -18.25 9.80
N GLN A 86 -17.71 -18.49 9.11
CA GLN A 86 -17.13 -19.85 8.99
C GLN A 86 -16.72 -20.42 10.36
N LEU A 87 -16.15 -19.59 11.22
CA LEU A 87 -15.78 -19.93 12.57
C LEU A 87 -17.01 -20.29 13.44
N HIS A 88 -18.10 -19.53 13.33
CA HIS A 88 -19.35 -19.87 14.02
C HIS A 88 -19.91 -21.21 13.55
N SER A 89 -19.88 -21.49 12.24
CA SER A 89 -20.27 -22.79 11.67
C SER A 89 -19.35 -23.94 12.10
N HIS A 90 -18.06 -23.68 12.33
CA HIS A 90 -17.13 -24.68 12.87
C HIS A 90 -17.41 -24.98 14.35
N LEU A 91 -17.66 -23.95 15.17
CA LEU A 91 -17.95 -24.09 16.61
C LEU A 91 -19.35 -24.63 16.89
N ASN A 92 -20.32 -24.45 15.98
CA ASN A 92 -21.71 -24.86 16.13
C ASN A 92 -22.15 -25.75 14.94
N PRO A 93 -21.58 -26.95 14.77
CA PRO A 93 -21.87 -27.81 13.62
C PRO A 93 -23.35 -28.26 13.55
N ALA A 94 -24.06 -28.26 14.68
CA ALA A 94 -25.48 -28.63 14.76
C ALA A 94 -26.44 -27.58 14.15
N THR A 95 -25.99 -26.34 13.95
CA THR A 95 -26.79 -25.25 13.37
C THR A 95 -26.25 -24.75 12.03
N ALA A 96 -25.27 -25.44 11.44
CA ALA A 96 -24.56 -25.01 10.25
C ALA A 96 -25.04 -25.74 8.98
N ASP A 97 -25.48 -24.99 7.97
CA ASP A 97 -25.84 -25.54 6.64
C ASP A 97 -24.69 -26.28 5.95
N LYS A 98 -23.45 -25.94 6.30
CA LYS A 98 -22.23 -26.57 5.80
C LYS A 98 -21.19 -26.69 6.92
N LEU A 99 -20.66 -27.90 7.09
CA LEU A 99 -19.51 -28.15 7.97
C LEU A 99 -18.28 -27.39 7.48
N THR A 100 -17.68 -26.60 8.39
CA THR A 100 -16.39 -25.93 8.18
C THR A 100 -15.32 -26.72 8.93
N THR A 101 -14.23 -27.09 8.26
CA THR A 101 -13.09 -27.78 8.88
C THR A 101 -12.07 -26.79 9.44
N LEU A 102 -11.19 -27.24 10.34
CA LEU A 102 -10.05 -26.43 10.80
C LEU A 102 -9.14 -26.01 9.62
N ASN A 103 -9.04 -26.83 8.57
CA ASN A 103 -8.24 -26.51 7.40
C ASN A 103 -8.88 -25.40 6.55
N ASP A 104 -10.22 -25.33 6.47
CA ASP A 104 -10.93 -24.20 5.84
C ASP A 104 -10.68 -22.89 6.59
N LEU A 105 -10.72 -22.93 7.93
CA LEU A 105 -10.38 -21.78 8.78
C LEU A 105 -8.94 -21.35 8.57
N HIS A 106 -7.99 -22.30 8.55
CA HIS A 106 -6.58 -21.99 8.30
C HIS A 106 -6.37 -21.34 6.93
N GLY A 107 -6.97 -21.89 5.87
CA GLY A 107 -6.88 -21.32 4.52
C GLY A 107 -7.50 -19.92 4.40
N LEU A 108 -8.63 -19.66 5.03
CA LEU A 108 -9.20 -18.30 5.06
C LEU A 108 -8.35 -17.35 5.93
N TRP A 109 -7.74 -17.85 7.01
CA TRP A 109 -6.85 -17.06 7.86
C TRP A 109 -5.58 -16.61 7.13
N THR A 110 -5.01 -17.45 6.28
CA THR A 110 -3.88 -17.06 5.40
C THR A 110 -4.24 -15.86 4.51
N LEU A 111 -5.46 -15.83 3.96
CA LEU A 111 -5.93 -14.70 3.15
C LEU A 111 -6.17 -13.43 3.98
N VAL A 112 -6.57 -13.59 5.25
CA VAL A 112 -6.66 -12.48 6.21
C VAL A 112 -5.29 -11.92 6.52
N ASP A 113 -4.30 -12.77 6.79
CA ASP A 113 -2.95 -12.37 7.19
C ASP A 113 -2.26 -11.53 6.12
N ILE A 114 -2.34 -11.96 4.86
CA ILE A 114 -1.83 -11.20 3.71
C ILE A 114 -2.45 -9.79 3.66
N GLN A 115 -3.76 -9.67 3.92
CA GLN A 115 -4.43 -8.37 3.96
C GLN A 115 -4.08 -7.54 5.21
N LEU A 116 -3.83 -8.17 6.35
CA LEU A 116 -3.30 -7.50 7.55
C LEU A 116 -1.90 -6.93 7.30
N ALA A 117 -1.04 -7.67 6.60
CA ALA A 117 0.29 -7.19 6.19
C ALA A 117 0.20 -6.00 5.21
N ASP A 118 -0.73 -6.02 4.25
CA ASP A 118 -0.99 -4.88 3.36
C ASP A 118 -1.49 -3.63 4.12
N ILE A 119 -2.38 -3.82 5.08
CA ILE A 119 -2.90 -2.73 5.93
C ILE A 119 -1.81 -2.17 6.84
N ARG A 120 -0.96 -3.04 7.40
CA ARG A 120 0.27 -2.65 8.12
C ARG A 120 1.16 -1.79 7.23
N ASN A 121 1.45 -2.22 6.01
CA ASN A 121 2.28 -1.44 5.09
C ASN A 121 1.69 -0.05 4.78
N CYS A 122 0.36 0.11 4.77
CA CYS A 122 -0.28 1.43 4.66
C CYS A 122 -0.06 2.30 5.90
N PHE A 123 -0.40 1.80 7.10
CA PHE A 123 -0.24 2.61 8.32
C PHE A 123 1.25 2.87 8.65
N GLU A 124 2.19 2.00 8.26
CA GLU A 124 3.63 2.26 8.38
C GLU A 124 4.05 3.49 7.55
N GLN A 125 3.49 3.67 6.36
CA GLN A 125 3.76 4.85 5.52
C GLN A 125 3.19 6.12 6.15
N VAL A 126 1.97 6.06 6.69
CA VAL A 126 1.36 7.18 7.45
C VAL A 126 2.24 7.58 8.64
N GLU A 127 2.70 6.60 9.43
CA GLU A 127 3.57 6.85 10.60
C GLU A 127 4.95 7.40 10.19
N LYS A 128 5.55 6.87 9.11
CA LYS A 128 6.79 7.41 8.53
C LYS A 128 6.62 8.88 8.13
N SER A 129 5.55 9.23 7.44
CA SER A 129 5.21 10.62 7.10
C SER A 129 5.04 11.49 8.35
N ARG A 130 4.34 11.00 9.40
CA ARG A 130 4.18 11.73 10.67
C ARG A 130 5.53 12.04 11.32
N LEU A 131 6.42 11.06 11.40
CA LEU A 131 7.74 11.21 12.04
C LEU A 131 8.63 12.24 11.34
N ILE A 132 8.44 12.48 10.05
CA ILE A 132 9.12 13.54 9.27
C ILE A 132 8.29 14.83 9.16
N GLY A 133 7.32 15.05 10.05
CA GLY A 133 6.52 16.28 10.10
C GLY A 133 5.48 16.40 8.98
N TRP A 134 4.87 15.27 8.61
CA TRP A 134 3.92 15.10 7.50
C TRP A 134 4.49 15.39 6.10
N GLN A 135 5.80 15.52 5.94
CA GLN A 135 6.42 15.68 4.62
C GLN A 135 6.26 14.41 3.78
N THR A 136 5.98 14.55 2.48
CA THR A 136 6.08 13.42 1.55
C THR A 136 7.54 12.95 1.44
N PRO A 137 7.83 11.63 1.32
CA PRO A 137 9.09 11.13 0.79
C PRO A 137 9.64 11.87 -0.46
N ARG A 138 8.80 12.42 -1.34
CA ARG A 138 9.18 13.23 -2.50
C ARG A 138 9.82 14.59 -2.13
N GLN A 139 9.53 15.13 -0.94
CA GLN A 139 10.08 16.39 -0.44
C GLN A 139 11.49 16.21 0.16
N THR A 140 11.81 15.01 0.67
CA THR A 140 13.07 14.72 1.37
C THR A 140 14.33 14.80 0.49
N LEU A 141 14.20 14.88 -0.84
CA LEU A 141 15.29 15.20 -1.78
C LEU A 141 15.74 16.68 -1.71
N THR A 142 15.38 17.44 -0.67
CA THR A 142 15.81 18.85 -0.51
C THR A 142 16.40 19.17 0.88
N THR A 143 16.30 18.28 1.87
CA THR A 143 16.50 18.69 3.28
C THR A 143 17.46 17.77 4.05
N ALA A 144 18.59 17.46 3.42
CA ALA A 144 19.71 16.73 4.02
C ALA A 144 21.03 17.51 3.92
N ALA A 145 21.06 18.75 4.46
CA ALA A 145 22.29 19.45 4.85
C ALA A 145 22.00 20.73 5.66
N SER A 146 22.53 20.78 6.90
CA SER A 146 23.32 21.90 7.46
C SER A 146 23.02 22.18 8.94
N MET A 147 23.86 21.60 9.81
CA MET A 147 24.54 22.39 10.84
C MET A 147 25.88 22.89 10.24
N PRO A 148 26.49 23.97 10.77
CA PRO A 148 26.83 25.10 9.89
C PRO A 148 28.31 25.23 9.47
N SER A 149 28.51 25.97 8.37
CA SER A 149 29.72 26.73 8.00
C SER A 149 30.96 25.89 7.59
N LEU A 150 31.73 26.19 6.54
CA LEU A 150 31.98 27.44 5.79
C LEU A 150 32.20 27.20 4.28
N LEU A 151 32.34 28.30 3.53
CA LEU A 151 32.74 28.46 2.11
C LEU A 151 31.60 28.57 1.05
N LEU A 152 31.74 29.61 0.21
CA LEU A 152 30.78 30.21 -0.72
C LEU A 152 31.26 30.02 -2.20
N PRO A 153 30.63 30.59 -3.26
CA PRO A 153 29.27 30.39 -3.82
C PRO A 153 29.35 30.26 -5.38
N PRO A 154 28.36 30.63 -6.24
CA PRO A 154 26.89 30.44 -6.28
C PRO A 154 26.38 29.76 -7.59
N THR A 155 25.05 29.80 -7.80
CA THR A 155 24.26 29.63 -9.07
C THR A 155 23.80 28.22 -9.48
N SER A 156 22.53 27.98 -9.88
CA SER A 156 21.31 28.80 -9.73
C SER A 156 20.01 28.00 -9.97
N ARG A 157 18.94 28.35 -9.24
CA ARG A 157 17.49 28.25 -9.59
C ARG A 157 16.85 26.90 -9.99
N ARG A 158 16.05 26.36 -9.05
CA ARG A 158 14.67 25.81 -9.23
C ARG A 158 13.73 26.88 -9.88
N PRO A 159 12.54 26.58 -10.48
CA PRO A 159 11.37 26.06 -9.72
C PRO A 159 10.26 25.27 -10.49
N SER A 160 9.20 24.97 -9.73
CA SER A 160 7.94 24.28 -10.08
C SER A 160 6.84 25.19 -10.65
N THR A 161 5.75 24.58 -11.17
CA THR A 161 4.35 25.07 -11.21
C THR A 161 3.41 23.83 -11.20
N GLU A 162 2.17 23.78 -10.70
CA GLU A 162 1.20 24.73 -10.08
C GLU A 162 0.13 25.37 -10.99
N ASN A 163 -1.15 25.21 -10.60
CA ASN A 163 -2.37 25.98 -10.94
C ASN A 163 -3.31 25.88 -9.71
N GLY A 164 -3.97 26.90 -9.13
CA GLY A 164 -3.85 28.35 -9.30
C GLY A 164 -5.19 29.09 -9.07
N HIS A 165 -5.31 29.99 -8.08
CA HIS A 165 -6.45 30.93 -7.96
C HIS A 165 -6.12 32.28 -7.23
N LYS A 166 -5.87 33.32 -8.06
CA LYS A 166 -6.22 34.77 -7.94
C LYS A 166 -6.25 35.51 -6.57
N VAL A 167 -5.28 36.42 -6.35
CA VAL A 167 -5.38 37.78 -5.72
C VAL A 167 -4.42 38.77 -6.44
N LEU A 168 -4.56 40.09 -6.22
CA LEU A 168 -4.12 41.22 -7.07
C LEU A 168 -2.75 41.88 -6.71
N LEU A 169 -2.00 42.31 -7.75
CA LEU A 169 -1.01 43.44 -7.86
C LEU A 169 0.18 43.59 -6.85
N PRO A 170 1.27 44.34 -7.16
CA PRO A 170 1.79 44.85 -8.44
C PRO A 170 3.20 44.31 -8.83
N LYS A 171 3.69 44.72 -10.02
CA LYS A 171 5.01 44.37 -10.60
C LYS A 171 6.16 45.13 -9.91
N PRO A 172 7.42 44.63 -10.01
CA PRO A 172 8.32 45.35 -10.92
C PRO A 172 9.20 44.47 -11.83
N LEU A 173 9.29 44.94 -13.08
CA LEU A 173 10.47 45.02 -13.95
C LEU A 173 11.57 43.92 -13.90
N GLY A 174 11.50 43.02 -14.89
CA GLY A 174 12.62 42.72 -15.80
C GLY A 174 13.76 41.78 -15.35
N LEU A 175 13.92 40.64 -16.04
CA LEU A 175 14.94 40.47 -17.09
C LEU A 175 15.01 39.00 -17.62
N LYS A 176 14.74 38.85 -18.92
CA LYS A 176 15.32 37.88 -19.88
C LYS A 176 15.10 36.36 -19.66
N ASN A 177 14.18 35.82 -20.47
CA ASN A 177 14.05 34.39 -20.78
C ASN A 177 15.22 33.90 -21.64
N VAL A 178 15.82 32.75 -21.28
CA VAL A 178 16.60 31.86 -22.17
C VAL A 178 16.28 30.40 -21.75
N ASP A 179 16.48 29.42 -22.65
CA ASP A 179 16.42 27.95 -22.39
C ASP A 179 15.05 27.23 -22.29
N SER A 180 13.95 27.81 -22.78
CA SER A 180 12.65 27.09 -22.82
C SER A 180 12.61 25.90 -23.80
N ALA A 181 13.40 25.91 -24.88
CA ALA A 181 13.40 24.84 -25.89
C ALA A 181 14.17 23.59 -25.42
N ALA A 182 15.40 23.77 -24.91
CA ALA A 182 16.25 22.67 -24.45
C ALA A 182 15.66 21.87 -23.29
N ASN A 183 14.78 22.49 -22.48
CA ASN A 183 14.11 21.82 -21.38
C ASN A 183 12.93 20.93 -21.86
N LYS A 184 12.21 21.37 -22.90
CA LYS A 184 11.14 20.57 -23.54
C LYS A 184 11.70 19.32 -24.23
N GLU A 185 12.81 19.48 -24.95
CA GLU A 185 13.53 18.38 -25.61
C GLU A 185 13.91 17.27 -24.61
N LYS A 186 14.52 17.66 -23.47
CA LYS A 186 14.88 16.73 -22.39
C LYS A 186 13.67 16.05 -21.74
N GLU A 187 12.52 16.71 -21.68
CA GLU A 187 11.30 16.10 -21.15
C GLU A 187 10.69 15.08 -22.12
N LEU A 188 10.68 15.38 -23.42
CA LEU A 188 10.25 14.45 -24.47
C LEU A 188 11.14 13.19 -24.50
N GLN A 189 12.46 13.37 -24.46
CA GLN A 189 13.41 12.25 -24.39
C GLN A 189 13.19 11.38 -23.14
N ARG A 190 12.93 11.98 -21.97
CA ARG A 190 12.59 11.23 -20.75
C ARG A 190 11.29 10.44 -20.88
N LYS A 191 10.24 11.03 -21.46
CA LYS A 191 8.96 10.34 -21.70
C LYS A 191 9.11 9.19 -22.70
N ALA A 192 9.83 9.41 -23.81
CA ALA A 192 10.10 8.40 -24.83
C ALA A 192 10.87 7.18 -24.26
N VAL A 193 11.87 7.40 -23.39
CA VAL A 193 12.61 6.29 -22.74
C VAL A 193 11.72 5.46 -21.81
N ILE A 194 10.83 6.12 -21.05
CA ILE A 194 9.87 5.41 -20.17
C ILE A 194 8.86 4.60 -21.00
N GLU A 195 8.36 5.19 -22.09
CA GLU A 195 7.40 4.53 -22.97
C GLU A 195 8.01 3.34 -23.74
N ALA A 196 9.22 3.50 -24.29
CA ALA A 196 9.96 2.41 -24.92
C ALA A 196 10.20 1.24 -23.94
N LYS A 197 10.59 1.54 -22.69
CA LYS A 197 10.78 0.52 -21.65
C LYS A 197 9.47 -0.18 -21.26
N ARG A 198 8.34 0.53 -21.28
CA ARG A 198 7.00 -0.03 -21.06
C ARG A 198 6.56 -0.91 -22.23
N GLN A 199 6.83 -0.50 -23.47
CA GLN A 199 6.53 -1.27 -24.68
C GLN A 199 7.35 -2.57 -24.72
N GLU A 200 8.64 -2.53 -24.39
CA GLU A 200 9.47 -3.73 -24.36
C GLU A 200 9.03 -4.73 -23.27
N LEU A 201 8.68 -4.25 -22.07
CA LEU A 201 8.12 -5.12 -21.03
C LEU A 201 6.80 -5.78 -21.47
N ASN A 202 5.94 -5.04 -22.17
CA ASN A 202 4.71 -5.59 -22.75
C ASN A 202 5.00 -6.61 -23.87
N ARG A 203 6.04 -6.39 -24.68
CA ARG A 203 6.50 -7.34 -25.71
C ARG A 203 7.00 -8.64 -25.08
N GLN A 204 7.83 -8.55 -24.04
CA GLN A 204 8.34 -9.71 -23.29
C GLN A 204 7.20 -10.49 -22.62
N ARG A 205 6.23 -9.81 -22.00
CA ARG A 205 5.04 -10.46 -21.43
C ARG A 205 4.21 -11.19 -22.46
N ARG A 206 4.00 -10.60 -23.65
CA ARG A 206 3.28 -11.26 -24.75
C ARG A 206 4.02 -12.49 -25.26
N ALA A 207 5.33 -12.36 -25.52
CA ALA A 207 6.17 -13.49 -25.95
C ALA A 207 6.16 -14.65 -24.93
N LEU A 208 6.16 -14.35 -23.62
CA LEU A 208 6.04 -15.37 -22.58
C LEU A 208 4.67 -16.09 -22.60
N ILE A 209 3.58 -15.35 -22.80
CA ILE A 209 2.22 -15.91 -22.92
C ILE A 209 2.13 -16.80 -24.16
N ASP A 210 2.64 -16.34 -25.30
CA ASP A 210 2.61 -17.08 -26.56
C ASP A 210 3.50 -18.34 -26.49
N ALA A 211 4.68 -18.26 -25.87
CA ALA A 211 5.54 -19.41 -25.61
C ALA A 211 4.88 -20.44 -24.68
N LYS A 212 4.25 -20.01 -23.57
CA LYS A 212 3.52 -20.91 -22.67
C LYS A 212 2.30 -21.55 -23.35
N ARG A 213 1.67 -20.83 -24.28
CA ARG A 213 0.57 -21.36 -25.11
C ARG A 213 1.04 -22.41 -26.11
N ALA A 214 2.21 -22.21 -26.74
CA ALA A 214 2.83 -23.19 -27.64
C ALA A 214 3.26 -24.46 -26.88
N GLU A 215 3.89 -24.32 -25.72
CA GLU A 215 4.27 -25.44 -24.83
C GLU A 215 3.04 -26.26 -24.41
N LEU A 216 1.93 -25.60 -24.02
CA LEU A 216 0.67 -26.26 -23.69
C LEU A 216 0.02 -26.96 -24.90
N ASN A 217 0.27 -26.48 -26.13
CA ASN A 217 -0.22 -27.13 -27.34
C ASN A 217 0.61 -28.39 -27.66
N ASN A 218 1.95 -28.30 -27.56
CA ASN A 218 2.84 -29.43 -27.76
C ASN A 218 2.56 -30.56 -26.76
N GLN A 219 2.37 -30.24 -25.47
CA GLN A 219 1.97 -31.22 -24.45
C GLN A 219 0.62 -31.90 -24.74
N LYS A 220 -0.30 -31.21 -25.43
CA LYS A 220 -1.58 -31.81 -25.84
C LYS A 220 -1.44 -32.73 -27.04
N GLU A 221 -0.57 -32.41 -27.99
CA GLU A 221 -0.28 -33.26 -29.14
C GLU A 221 0.49 -34.53 -28.71
N GLU A 222 1.44 -34.40 -27.78
CA GLU A 222 2.16 -35.53 -27.17
C GLU A 222 1.23 -36.48 -26.40
N LEU A 223 0.21 -35.96 -25.69
CA LEU A 223 -0.84 -36.74 -25.01
C LEU A 223 -1.89 -37.40 -25.94
N VAL A 224 -1.87 -37.09 -27.24
CA VAL A 224 -2.77 -37.69 -28.24
C VAL A 224 -2.12 -38.88 -28.95
N ILE A 225 -0.79 -38.90 -29.07
CA ILE A 225 -0.04 -39.96 -29.76
C ILE A 225 0.01 -41.26 -28.94
N ASP A 226 0.01 -41.18 -27.60
CA ASP A 226 -0.03 -42.34 -26.68
C ASP A 226 -1.41 -43.05 -26.58
N LYS A 227 -2.31 -42.85 -27.56
CA LYS A 227 -3.70 -43.38 -27.55
C LYS A 227 -4.16 -44.07 -28.84
N GLU A 228 -3.27 -44.27 -29.81
CA GLU A 228 -3.47 -45.16 -30.97
C GLU A 228 -2.59 -46.42 -30.85
#